data_AF-A0A7S0SUC8-F1
#
_entry.id   AF-A0A7S0SUC8-F1
#
_cell.length_a   1.000
_cell.length_b   1.000
_cell.length_c   1.000
_cell.angle_alpha   90.00
_cell.angle_beta   90.00
_cell.angle_gamma   90.00
#
_symmetry.space_group_name_H-M   'P 1'
#
loop_
_entity.id
_entity.type
_entity.pdbx_description
1 polymer ?
#
loop_
_entity_poly.entity_id
_entity_poly.type
_entity_poly.pdbx_seq_one_letter_code
_entity_poly.pdbx_strand_id
1 'polypeptide(L)'
;RSINRIDIVNKLVIKWNWNETLIGCKELSLTTRLVIPLAILLNIGCFIWSNSSSTVASVFVVITIGDQIEIAPDALFSFSLVGTVNDMWHARVYPLALLIALFSATWPYLKLLLMLFAWITPINYLPVHRRDVLLRFLDAFGKWSVLDFYVMLLMMCSFHFVIDIAGLIRVESLVKPFWGFYSFLIATTMSLILGHIVMAYHRYVTNDLPVYPKNKSNKRSTSYLFSYLTSLTNYLSTEEVDRESMSSHVYLLKNQIIIKRLIDKQIVKQLKNQLESQPDRQVNTLDNELDQSIYPNQLSIQLTYLSMCLLAISLSISFCLVLAGSFEQTFEFDFKGLTGLLLGDDSDVSYSLVSVGLLFPASANEPNNYALYWMQYTYFVLALAMPLGLI
;
A
#
# COMPACT_ATOMS: atom_id res chain seq x y z
N ARG A 1 -15.10 18.23 -39.55
CA ARG A 1 -14.95 17.13 -38.55
C ARG A 1 -15.10 17.72 -37.14
N SER A 2 -16.30 18.17 -36.77
CA SER A 2 -16.62 18.55 -35.39
C SER A 2 -17.39 17.38 -34.77
N ILE A 3 -16.67 16.37 -34.32
CA ILE A 3 -17.27 15.36 -33.45
C ILE A 3 -17.61 16.11 -32.17
N ASN A 4 -18.91 16.39 -31.96
CA ASN A 4 -19.41 17.09 -30.79
C ASN A 4 -18.85 16.42 -29.54
N ARG A 5 -18.00 17.13 -28.79
CA ARG A 5 -17.45 16.64 -27.51
C ARG A 5 -18.55 16.12 -26.58
N ILE A 6 -19.75 16.71 -26.68
CA ILE A 6 -20.94 16.35 -25.92
C ILE A 6 -21.42 14.92 -26.24
N ASP A 7 -21.36 14.47 -27.50
CA ASP A 7 -21.78 13.11 -27.87
C ASP A 7 -20.78 12.04 -27.41
N ILE A 8 -19.49 12.36 -27.39
CA ILE A 8 -18.46 11.47 -26.86
C ILE A 8 -18.62 11.34 -25.34
N VAL A 9 -18.79 12.45 -24.64
CA VAL A 9 -18.99 12.45 -23.18
C VAL A 9 -20.28 11.70 -22.82
N ASN A 10 -21.38 11.94 -23.53
CA ASN A 10 -22.63 11.22 -23.27
C ASN A 10 -22.49 9.72 -23.58
N LYS A 11 -21.83 9.32 -24.67
CA LYS A 11 -21.57 7.89 -24.94
C LYS A 11 -20.64 7.24 -23.90
N LEU A 12 -19.65 7.96 -23.38
CA LEU A 12 -18.76 7.46 -22.33
C LEU A 12 -19.50 7.33 -20.99
N VAL A 13 -20.32 8.33 -20.63
CA VAL A 13 -21.10 8.34 -19.38
C VAL A 13 -22.20 7.28 -19.40
N ILE A 14 -22.90 7.08 -20.52
CA ILE A 14 -23.94 6.03 -20.67
C ILE A 14 -23.34 4.63 -20.59
N LYS A 15 -22.09 4.44 -21.06
CA LYS A 15 -21.37 3.16 -20.96
C LYS A 15 -20.71 2.95 -19.58
N TRP A 16 -20.58 4.01 -18.78
CA TRP A 16 -20.02 3.96 -17.44
C TRP A 16 -21.10 3.52 -16.45
N ASN A 17 -21.13 2.23 -16.14
CA ASN A 17 -22.13 1.69 -15.22
C ASN A 17 -21.82 2.10 -13.77
N TRP A 18 -22.36 3.25 -13.35
CA TRP A 18 -22.14 3.81 -12.01
C TRP A 18 -22.56 2.85 -10.90
N ASN A 19 -23.56 1.99 -11.12
CA ASN A 19 -23.99 1.02 -10.10
C ASN A 19 -22.91 -0.01 -9.74
N GLU A 20 -21.94 -0.25 -10.63
CA GLU A 20 -20.81 -1.17 -10.42
C GLU A 20 -19.59 -0.48 -9.77
N THR A 21 -19.66 0.83 -9.54
CA THR A 21 -18.59 1.61 -8.88
C THR A 21 -18.80 1.64 -7.37
N LEU A 22 -17.76 1.91 -6.58
CA LEU A 22 -17.94 2.11 -5.12
C LEU A 22 -18.80 3.35 -4.83
N ILE A 23 -18.70 4.39 -5.65
CA ILE A 23 -19.52 5.60 -5.50
C ILE A 23 -21.01 5.37 -5.81
N GLY A 24 -21.36 4.42 -6.67
CA GLY A 24 -22.76 4.09 -6.99
C GLY A 24 -23.31 2.85 -6.28
N CYS A 25 -22.47 2.13 -5.54
CA CYS A 25 -22.85 0.92 -4.83
C CYS A 25 -23.92 1.20 -3.76
N LYS A 26 -25.07 0.53 -3.86
CA LYS A 26 -26.23 0.79 -2.99
C LYS A 26 -26.03 0.41 -1.51
N GLU A 27 -25.08 -0.48 -1.24
CA GLU A 27 -24.74 -0.97 0.11
C GLU A 27 -24.06 0.10 0.98
N LEU A 28 -23.40 1.08 0.36
CA LEU A 28 -22.72 2.15 1.09
C LEU A 28 -23.67 3.32 1.36
N SER A 29 -23.53 4.00 2.50
CA SER A 29 -24.29 5.23 2.78
C SER A 29 -23.96 6.33 1.75
N LEU A 30 -24.92 7.24 1.48
CA LEU A 30 -24.68 8.39 0.59
C LEU A 30 -23.51 9.24 1.08
N THR A 31 -23.39 9.39 2.40
CA THR A 31 -22.31 10.13 3.05
C THR A 31 -20.95 9.53 2.72
N THR A 32 -20.77 8.20 2.89
CA THR A 32 -19.50 7.53 2.58
C THR A 32 -19.09 7.70 1.12
N ARG A 33 -20.07 7.59 0.20
CA ARG A 33 -19.83 7.70 -1.25
C ARG A 33 -19.26 9.07 -1.64
N LEU A 34 -19.64 10.13 -0.94
CA LEU A 34 -19.24 11.51 -1.23
C LEU A 34 -18.05 11.98 -0.37
N VAL A 35 -18.03 11.63 0.91
CA VAL A 35 -16.99 12.04 1.85
C VAL A 35 -15.63 11.47 1.47
N ILE A 36 -15.55 10.21 1.02
CA ILE A 36 -14.27 9.59 0.69
C ILE A 36 -13.60 10.25 -0.52
N PRO A 37 -14.25 10.43 -1.69
CA PRO A 37 -13.69 11.21 -2.79
C PRO A 37 -13.34 12.65 -2.40
N LEU A 38 -14.20 13.31 -1.63
CA LEU A 38 -13.95 14.67 -1.17
C LEU A 38 -12.69 14.73 -0.28
N ALA A 39 -12.54 13.79 0.65
CA ALA A 39 -11.37 13.70 1.51
C ALA A 39 -10.09 13.42 0.71
N ILE A 40 -10.15 12.58 -0.33
CA ILE A 40 -9.02 12.37 -1.23
C ILE A 40 -8.64 13.66 -1.97
N LEU A 41 -9.62 14.39 -2.50
CA LEU A 41 -9.39 15.68 -3.19
C LEU A 41 -8.84 16.75 -2.26
N LEU A 42 -9.37 16.85 -1.04
CA LEU A 42 -8.85 17.75 0.00
C LEU A 42 -7.40 17.40 0.34
N ASN A 43 -7.08 16.11 0.43
CA ASN A 43 -5.72 15.66 0.72
C ASN A 43 -4.73 15.98 -0.42
N ILE A 44 -5.17 15.90 -1.68
CA ILE A 44 -4.41 16.40 -2.84
C ILE A 44 -4.17 17.91 -2.67
N GLY A 45 -5.19 18.67 -2.28
CA GLY A 45 -5.08 20.11 -2.00
C GLY A 45 -4.05 20.43 -0.91
N CYS A 46 -4.02 19.65 0.18
CA CYS A 46 -3.03 19.81 1.25
C CYS A 46 -1.60 19.55 0.75
N PHE A 47 -1.38 18.51 -0.06
CA PHE A 47 -0.06 18.28 -0.67
C PHE A 47 0.36 19.42 -1.60
N ILE A 48 -0.57 19.95 -2.41
CA ILE A 48 -0.29 21.11 -3.28
C ILE A 48 0.11 22.31 -2.44
N TRP A 49 -0.64 22.60 -1.37
CA TRP A 49 -0.33 23.70 -0.45
C TRP A 49 1.06 23.53 0.16
N SER A 50 1.35 22.34 0.69
CA SER A 50 2.64 21.99 1.28
C SER A 50 3.78 22.25 0.28
N ASN A 51 3.68 21.71 -0.93
CA ASN A 51 4.75 21.77 -1.92
C ASN A 51 4.87 23.14 -2.59
N SER A 52 3.79 23.93 -2.57
CA SER A 52 3.80 25.32 -3.06
C SER A 52 4.31 26.31 -2.01
N SER A 53 4.51 25.86 -0.77
CA SER A 53 5.13 26.68 0.28
C SER A 53 6.59 26.94 -0.09
N SER A 54 6.97 28.21 -0.16
CA SER A 54 8.33 28.64 -0.55
C SER A 54 9.42 28.15 0.40
N THR A 55 9.05 27.79 1.63
CA THR A 55 9.97 27.35 2.68
C THR A 55 9.32 26.24 3.49
N VAL A 56 10.02 25.11 3.59
CA VAL A 56 9.59 23.91 4.35
C VAL A 56 10.38 23.84 5.66
N ALA A 57 11.68 24.11 5.59
CA ALA A 57 12.57 24.20 6.75
C ALA A 57 13.61 25.30 6.51
N SER A 58 14.16 25.89 7.56
CA SER A 58 15.32 26.78 7.42
C SER A 58 16.31 26.61 8.56
N VAL A 59 17.58 26.76 8.23
CA VAL A 59 18.71 26.75 9.15
C VAL A 59 18.96 28.18 9.59
N PHE A 60 18.93 28.41 10.89
CA PHE A 60 19.29 29.66 11.54
C PHE A 60 20.59 29.43 12.32
N VAL A 61 21.44 30.45 12.35
CA VAL A 61 22.65 30.44 13.18
C VAL A 61 22.50 31.58 14.15
N VAL A 62 22.29 31.27 15.43
CA VAL A 62 22.16 32.27 16.50
C VAL A 62 23.53 32.45 17.13
N ILE A 63 24.02 33.69 17.15
CA ILE A 63 25.30 34.04 17.78
C ILE A 63 24.98 34.80 19.06
N THR A 64 25.38 34.24 20.19
CA THR A 64 25.25 34.87 21.51
C THR A 64 26.61 35.35 21.98
N ILE A 65 26.77 36.66 22.21
CA ILE A 65 28.01 37.25 22.74
C ILE A 65 27.78 37.64 24.21
N GLY A 66 28.49 36.99 25.13
CA GLY A 66 28.22 37.07 26.57
C GLY A 66 26.81 36.55 26.91
N ASP A 67 26.12 37.19 27.85
CA ASP A 67 24.77 36.79 28.32
C ASP A 67 23.61 37.61 27.72
N GLN A 68 23.88 38.53 26.79
CA GLN A 68 22.92 39.60 26.46
C GLN A 68 22.71 39.86 24.97
N ILE A 69 23.65 39.50 24.10
CA ILE A 69 23.60 39.90 22.69
C ILE A 69 23.34 38.66 21.84
N GLU A 70 22.07 38.35 21.61
CA GLU A 70 21.63 37.40 20.60
C GLU A 70 21.53 38.09 19.24
N ILE A 71 22.49 37.81 18.37
CA ILE A 71 22.43 38.18 16.95
C ILE A 71 21.86 36.97 16.23
N ALA A 72 20.59 37.05 15.88
CA ALA A 72 19.92 36.09 14.99
C ALA A 72 19.90 36.67 13.57
N PRO A 73 20.91 36.42 12.71
CA PRO A 73 20.85 36.73 11.29
C PRO A 73 19.66 36.04 10.61
N ASP A 74 19.34 36.54 9.41
CA ASP A 74 18.39 35.88 8.51
C ASP A 74 18.75 34.40 8.29
N ALA A 75 17.76 33.60 7.89
CA ALA A 75 17.96 32.19 7.60
C ALA A 75 19.18 31.95 6.70
N LEU A 76 20.15 31.18 7.19
CA LEU A 76 21.38 30.84 6.48
C LEU A 76 21.07 30.03 5.22
N PHE A 77 20.15 29.06 5.36
CA PHE A 77 19.62 28.26 4.26
C PHE A 77 18.13 28.01 4.46
N SER A 78 17.36 28.19 3.40
CA SER A 78 15.95 27.82 3.36
C SER A 78 15.75 26.66 2.39
N PHE A 79 15.19 25.57 2.86
CA PHE A 79 14.92 24.38 2.06
C PHE A 79 13.45 24.34 1.65
N SER A 80 13.23 24.06 0.38
CA SER A 80 11.93 23.68 -0.17
C SER A 80 12.11 22.46 -1.06
N LEU A 81 11.06 21.66 -1.24
CA LEU A 81 11.15 20.46 -2.08
C LEU A 81 11.60 20.80 -3.51
N VAL A 82 11.01 21.84 -4.09
CA VAL A 82 11.32 22.29 -5.46
C VAL A 82 12.74 22.89 -5.52
N GLY A 83 13.12 23.70 -4.53
CA GLY A 83 14.46 24.26 -4.41
C GLY A 83 15.52 23.16 -4.32
N THR A 84 15.35 22.20 -3.42
CA THR A 84 16.28 21.08 -3.23
C THR A 84 16.46 20.27 -4.52
N VAL A 85 15.38 19.95 -5.24
CA VAL A 85 15.48 19.24 -6.52
C VAL A 85 16.25 20.08 -7.55
N ASN A 86 15.99 21.38 -7.63
CA ASN A 86 16.68 22.29 -8.54
C ASN A 86 18.18 22.42 -8.21
N ASP A 87 18.51 22.58 -6.93
CA ASP A 87 19.89 22.71 -6.45
C ASP A 87 20.69 21.44 -6.73
N MET A 88 20.11 20.26 -6.46
CA MET A 88 20.74 18.98 -6.78
C MET A 88 20.90 18.75 -8.28
N TRP A 89 19.93 19.21 -9.09
CA TRP A 89 20.02 19.16 -10.53
C TRP A 89 21.19 20.01 -11.06
N HIS A 90 21.36 21.23 -10.54
CA HIS A 90 22.48 22.10 -10.89
C HIS A 90 23.83 21.57 -10.35
N ALA A 91 23.84 20.95 -9.18
CA ALA A 91 25.00 20.28 -8.60
C ALA A 91 25.38 18.96 -9.31
N ARG A 92 24.66 18.58 -10.38
CA ARG A 92 24.84 17.35 -11.17
C ARG A 92 24.63 16.06 -10.38
N VAL A 93 23.92 16.13 -9.24
CA VAL A 93 23.53 14.96 -8.44
C VAL A 93 22.18 14.43 -8.93
N TYR A 94 22.13 14.10 -10.22
CA TYR A 94 20.89 13.74 -10.92
C TYR A 94 20.15 12.53 -10.31
N PRO A 95 20.82 11.44 -9.89
CA PRO A 95 20.11 10.29 -9.32
C PRO A 95 19.33 10.65 -8.04
N LEU A 96 19.93 11.46 -7.16
CA LEU A 96 19.28 11.89 -5.92
C LEU A 96 18.14 12.88 -6.19
N ALA A 97 18.36 13.83 -7.11
CA ALA A 97 17.32 14.77 -7.52
C ALA A 97 16.08 14.04 -8.07
N LEU A 98 16.28 13.05 -8.95
CA LEU A 98 15.19 12.24 -9.50
C LEU A 98 14.50 11.40 -8.43
N LEU A 99 15.26 10.85 -7.48
CA LEU A 99 14.71 10.05 -6.38
C LEU A 99 13.75 10.88 -5.51
N ILE A 100 14.19 12.07 -5.09
CA ILE A 100 13.39 12.99 -4.27
C ILE A 100 12.17 13.48 -5.06
N ALA A 101 12.35 13.85 -6.33
CA ALA A 101 11.23 14.27 -7.18
C ALA A 101 10.20 13.15 -7.39
N LEU A 102 10.63 11.89 -7.51
CA LEU A 102 9.72 10.76 -7.68
C LEU A 102 9.00 10.40 -6.38
N PHE A 103 9.74 10.22 -5.28
CA PHE A 103 9.19 9.68 -4.03
C PHE A 103 8.56 10.73 -3.11
N SER A 104 9.08 11.96 -3.08
CA SER A 104 8.57 13.03 -2.21
C SER A 104 7.60 13.97 -2.95
N ALA A 105 7.82 14.21 -4.25
CA ALA A 105 6.91 15.05 -5.04
C ALA A 105 5.83 14.25 -5.76
N THR A 106 6.19 13.26 -6.58
CA THR A 106 5.24 12.65 -7.54
C THR A 106 4.36 11.57 -6.90
N TRP A 107 4.96 10.72 -6.06
CA TRP A 107 4.31 9.55 -5.48
C TRP A 107 3.03 9.86 -4.67
N PRO A 108 2.99 10.87 -3.78
CA PRO A 108 1.79 11.18 -3.01
C PRO A 108 0.57 11.48 -3.88
N TYR A 109 0.77 12.23 -4.98
CA TYR A 109 -0.31 12.53 -5.93
C TYR A 109 -0.73 11.31 -6.72
N LEU A 110 0.23 10.52 -7.21
CA LEU A 110 -0.08 9.29 -7.96
C LEU A 110 -0.89 8.33 -7.10
N LYS A 111 -0.49 8.14 -5.83
CA LYS A 111 -1.22 7.32 -4.85
C LYS A 111 -2.67 7.76 -4.70
N LEU A 112 -2.90 9.06 -4.46
CA LEU A 112 -4.25 9.60 -4.26
C LEU A 112 -5.12 9.54 -5.53
N LEU A 113 -4.54 9.80 -6.70
CA LEU A 113 -5.23 9.67 -7.98
C LEU A 113 -5.60 8.22 -8.29
N LEU A 114 -4.71 7.26 -8.04
CA LEU A 114 -5.00 5.84 -8.22
C LEU A 114 -6.04 5.33 -7.21
N MET A 115 -6.03 5.87 -5.98
CA MET A 115 -7.04 5.58 -4.97
C MET A 115 -8.42 6.14 -5.36
N LEU A 116 -8.48 7.38 -5.87
CA LEU A 116 -9.70 7.98 -6.41
C LEU A 116 -10.21 7.20 -7.63
N PHE A 117 -9.31 6.82 -8.53
CA PHE A 117 -9.62 5.99 -9.69
C PHE A 117 -10.24 4.66 -9.24
N ALA A 118 -9.64 3.96 -8.28
CA ALA A 118 -10.20 2.72 -7.73
C ALA A 118 -11.62 2.90 -7.14
N TRP A 119 -11.96 4.08 -6.63
CA TRP A 119 -13.28 4.40 -6.09
C TRP A 119 -14.34 4.61 -7.17
N ILE A 120 -14.01 5.32 -8.24
CA ILE A 120 -14.97 5.75 -9.28
C ILE A 120 -15.05 4.79 -10.48
N THR A 121 -14.12 3.85 -10.61
CA THR A 121 -14.05 2.93 -11.76
C THR A 121 -14.94 1.70 -11.58
N PRO A 122 -15.78 1.34 -12.58
CA PRO A 122 -16.65 0.18 -12.52
C PRO A 122 -15.88 -1.10 -12.85
N ILE A 123 -16.50 -2.24 -12.52
CA ILE A 123 -15.91 -3.58 -12.62
C ILE A 123 -15.45 -3.91 -14.04
N ASN A 124 -16.11 -3.36 -15.06
CA ASN A 124 -15.76 -3.54 -16.48
C ASN A 124 -14.33 -3.07 -16.83
N TYR A 125 -13.84 -2.01 -16.20
CA TYR A 125 -12.48 -1.48 -16.45
C TYR A 125 -11.49 -1.93 -15.39
N LEU A 126 -11.92 -1.99 -14.12
CA LEU A 126 -11.11 -2.43 -13.01
C LEU A 126 -11.81 -3.61 -12.30
N PRO A 127 -11.55 -4.85 -12.74
CA PRO A 127 -12.11 -6.04 -12.13
C PRO A 127 -11.81 -6.09 -10.63
N VAL A 128 -12.75 -6.65 -9.85
CA VAL A 128 -12.68 -6.76 -8.38
C VAL A 128 -11.28 -7.19 -7.89
N HIS A 129 -10.71 -8.23 -8.50
CA HIS A 129 -9.39 -8.73 -8.13
C HIS A 129 -8.24 -7.73 -8.42
N ARG A 130 -8.28 -7.03 -9.57
CA ARG A 130 -7.26 -6.02 -9.90
C ARG A 130 -7.38 -4.80 -9.00
N ARG A 131 -8.61 -4.42 -8.61
CA ARG A 131 -8.85 -3.36 -7.63
C ARG A 131 -8.25 -3.72 -6.27
N ASP A 132 -8.46 -4.94 -5.78
CA ASP A 132 -7.89 -5.41 -4.51
C ASP A 132 -6.35 -5.41 -4.55
N VAL A 133 -5.75 -5.93 -5.63
CA VAL A 133 -4.30 -5.91 -5.82
C VAL A 133 -3.75 -4.48 -5.87
N LEU A 134 -4.41 -3.59 -6.61
CA LEU A 134 -4.02 -2.17 -6.69
C LEU A 134 -4.08 -1.50 -5.31
N LEU A 135 -5.17 -1.67 -4.56
CA LEU A 135 -5.34 -1.05 -3.25
C LEU A 135 -4.34 -1.60 -2.22
N ARG A 136 -4.04 -2.91 -2.25
CA ARG A 136 -2.98 -3.51 -1.41
C ARG A 136 -1.59 -2.96 -1.77
N PHE A 137 -1.32 -2.78 -3.07
CA PHE A 137 -0.08 -2.17 -3.53
C PHE A 137 0.05 -0.72 -3.07
N LEU A 138 -1.01 0.09 -3.21
CA LEU A 138 -1.05 1.47 -2.75
C LEU A 138 -0.89 1.61 -1.24
N ASP A 139 -1.42 0.66 -0.46
CA ASP A 139 -1.24 0.60 0.98
C ASP A 139 0.20 0.27 1.36
N ALA A 140 0.78 -0.77 0.75
CA ALA A 140 2.15 -1.18 1.01
C ALA A 140 3.15 -0.07 0.66
N PHE A 141 3.06 0.50 -0.54
CA PHE A 141 3.94 1.61 -0.96
C PHE A 141 3.62 2.92 -0.25
N GLY A 142 2.39 3.11 0.23
CA GLY A 142 2.01 4.27 1.02
C GLY A 142 2.86 4.41 2.27
N LYS A 143 3.22 3.29 2.92
CA LYS A 143 4.00 3.28 4.18
C LYS A 143 5.42 3.78 3.98
N TRP A 144 5.99 3.59 2.79
CA TRP A 144 7.31 4.11 2.44
C TRP A 144 7.37 5.64 2.37
N SER A 145 6.22 6.32 2.25
CA SER A 145 6.19 7.80 2.30
C SER A 145 6.57 8.37 3.68
N VAL A 146 6.58 7.55 4.74
CA VAL A 146 7.06 7.95 6.08
C VAL A 146 8.57 8.23 6.08
N LEU A 147 9.33 7.67 5.13
CA LEU A 147 10.78 7.88 5.03
C LEU A 147 11.15 9.36 4.86
N ASP A 148 10.37 10.12 4.07
CA ASP A 148 10.62 11.54 3.84
C ASP A 148 10.52 12.36 5.14
N PHE A 149 9.54 12.01 5.98
CA PHE A 149 9.39 12.58 7.32
C PHE A 149 10.56 12.20 8.25
N TYR A 150 10.98 10.93 8.23
CA TYR A 150 12.13 10.45 9.00
C TYR A 150 13.41 11.23 8.65
N VAL A 151 13.72 11.34 7.36
CA VAL A 151 14.93 12.01 6.89
C VAL A 151 14.92 13.50 7.26
N MET A 152 13.77 14.18 7.18
CA MET A 152 13.68 15.58 7.62
C MET A 152 14.00 15.75 9.10
N LEU A 153 13.43 14.93 10.00
CA LEU A 153 13.71 15.03 11.43
C LEU A 153 15.18 14.71 11.76
N LEU A 154 15.75 13.73 11.05
CA LEU A 154 17.16 13.39 11.17
C LEU A 154 18.05 14.56 10.74
N MET A 155 17.73 15.28 9.67
CA MET A 155 18.43 16.51 9.28
C MET A 155 18.27 17.64 10.31
N MET A 156 17.11 17.74 10.97
CA MET A 156 16.91 18.73 12.03
C MET A 156 17.76 18.44 13.25
N CYS A 157 17.89 17.17 13.63
CA CYS A 157 18.77 16.75 14.72
C CYS A 157 20.25 16.95 14.34
N SER A 158 20.64 16.52 13.13
CA SER A 158 22.04 16.60 12.73
C SER A 158 22.53 18.04 12.60
N PHE A 159 21.74 18.95 12.04
CA PHE A 159 22.12 20.37 11.96
C PHE A 159 21.96 21.16 13.26
N HIS A 160 21.58 20.51 14.36
CA HIS A 160 21.59 21.14 15.67
C HIS A 160 22.92 20.90 16.37
N PHE A 161 23.74 21.95 16.45
CA PHE A 161 25.00 21.91 17.18
C PHE A 161 25.29 23.28 17.80
N VAL A 162 26.01 23.24 18.91
CA VAL A 162 26.40 24.42 19.69
C VAL A 162 27.92 24.45 19.76
N ILE A 163 28.51 25.55 19.31
CA ILE A 163 29.95 25.81 19.40
C ILE A 163 30.15 26.92 20.42
N ASP A 164 30.88 26.61 21.49
CA ASP A 164 31.29 27.60 22.50
C ASP A 164 32.76 27.98 22.29
N ILE A 165 33.00 29.24 21.92
CA ILE A 165 34.32 29.80 21.73
C ILE A 165 34.69 30.54 23.02
N ALA A 166 35.48 29.85 23.85
CA ALA A 166 36.09 30.40 25.07
C ALA A 166 35.10 31.03 26.08
N GLY A 167 33.84 30.57 26.11
CA GLY A 167 32.80 31.08 27.03
C GLY A 167 32.36 32.52 26.72
N LEU A 168 32.80 33.09 25.59
CA LEU A 168 32.55 34.47 25.19
C LEU A 168 31.57 34.56 24.03
N ILE A 169 31.66 33.62 23.09
CA ILE A 169 30.82 33.57 21.89
C ILE A 169 30.25 32.17 21.77
N ARG A 170 28.92 32.06 21.86
CA ARG A 170 28.18 30.82 21.62
C ARG A 170 27.49 30.90 20.26
N VAL A 171 27.84 30.00 19.36
CA VAL A 171 27.24 29.88 18.02
C VAL A 171 26.37 28.64 18.01
N GLU A 172 25.08 28.81 17.80
CA GLU A 172 24.10 27.73 17.81
C GLU A 172 23.41 27.63 16.45
N SER A 173 23.49 26.44 15.83
CA SER A 173 22.77 26.12 14.60
C SER A 173 21.44 25.46 14.93
N LEU A 174 20.36 25.96 14.36
CA LEU A 174 18.99 25.51 14.62
C LEU A 174 18.23 25.33 13.31
N VAL A 175 17.50 24.23 13.16
CA VAL A 175 16.57 24.06 12.04
C VAL A 175 15.16 24.30 12.52
N LYS A 176 14.46 25.24 11.87
CA LYS A 176 13.04 25.52 12.17
C LYS A 176 12.16 24.97 11.03
N PRO A 177 11.17 24.11 11.34
CA PRO A 177 10.20 23.66 10.36
C PRO A 177 9.09 24.71 10.21
N PHE A 178 8.62 24.89 8.99
CA PHE A 178 7.54 25.83 8.65
C PHE A 178 6.25 25.09 8.32
N TRP A 179 5.16 25.85 8.16
CA TRP A 179 3.81 25.35 7.83
C TRP A 179 3.76 24.39 6.64
N GLY A 180 4.65 24.55 5.65
CA GLY A 180 4.78 23.60 4.53
C GLY A 180 5.03 22.18 5.02
N PHE A 181 5.95 21.99 5.96
CA PHE A 181 6.29 20.69 6.52
C PHE A 181 5.15 20.10 7.37
N TYR A 182 4.54 20.92 8.24
CA TYR A 182 3.40 20.47 9.05
C TYR A 182 2.24 20.00 8.17
N SER A 183 1.91 20.77 7.13
CA SER A 183 0.90 20.42 6.13
C SER A 183 1.24 19.11 5.42
N PHE A 184 2.51 18.92 5.00
CA PHE A 184 2.98 17.69 4.38
C PHE A 184 2.74 16.47 5.26
N LEU A 185 3.08 16.57 6.55
CA LEU A 185 2.95 15.47 7.49
C LEU A 185 1.49 15.11 7.77
N ILE A 186 0.62 16.12 7.92
CA ILE A 186 -0.83 15.91 8.06
C ILE A 186 -1.37 15.21 6.81
N ALA A 187 -1.01 15.69 5.62
CA ALA A 187 -1.48 15.13 4.36
C ALA A 187 -1.02 13.67 4.17
N THR A 188 0.23 13.39 4.55
CA THR A 188 0.82 12.04 4.53
C THR A 188 0.06 11.09 5.45
N THR A 189 -0.16 11.51 6.70
CA THR A 189 -0.91 10.74 7.70
C THR A 189 -2.34 10.47 7.24
N MET A 190 -3.05 11.51 6.76
CA MET A 190 -4.39 11.39 6.19
C MET A 190 -4.42 10.44 4.98
N SER A 191 -3.39 10.46 4.13
CA SER A 191 -3.31 9.57 2.95
C SER A 191 -3.19 8.09 3.32
N LEU A 192 -2.56 7.78 4.46
CA LEU A 192 -2.41 6.42 4.97
C LEU A 192 -3.74 5.93 5.53
N ILE A 193 -4.39 6.76 6.35
CA ILE A 193 -5.72 6.47 6.91
C ILE A 193 -6.74 6.24 5.79
N LEU A 194 -6.79 7.12 4.79
CA LEU A 194 -7.68 6.97 3.64
C LEU A 194 -7.43 5.68 2.85
N GLY A 195 -6.17 5.26 2.71
CA GLY A 195 -5.82 4.00 2.06
C GLY A 195 -6.46 2.79 2.75
N HIS A 196 -6.36 2.71 4.08
CA HIS A 196 -7.00 1.67 4.87
C HIS A 196 -8.52 1.72 4.79
N ILE A 197 -9.12 2.91 4.88
CA ILE A 197 -10.58 3.09 4.79
C ILE A 197 -11.11 2.63 3.42
N VAL A 198 -10.47 3.05 2.33
CA VAL A 198 -10.88 2.66 0.97
C VAL A 198 -10.77 1.15 0.77
N MET A 199 -9.70 0.54 1.28
CA MET A 199 -9.54 -0.91 1.23
C MET A 199 -10.58 -1.66 2.07
N ALA A 200 -10.90 -1.15 3.26
CA ALA A 200 -11.93 -1.73 4.13
C ALA A 200 -13.30 -1.71 3.46
N TYR A 201 -13.71 -0.57 2.89
CA TYR A 201 -14.98 -0.48 2.15
C TYR A 201 -14.97 -1.32 0.88
N HIS A 202 -13.85 -1.38 0.16
CA HIS A 202 -13.73 -2.27 -0.99
C HIS A 202 -14.00 -3.72 -0.60
N ARG A 203 -13.39 -4.19 0.50
CA ARG A 203 -13.56 -5.57 0.99
C ARG A 203 -14.97 -5.82 1.49
N TYR A 204 -15.57 -4.87 2.21
CA TYR A 204 -16.96 -4.94 2.68
C TYR A 204 -17.91 -5.21 1.52
N VAL A 205 -17.88 -4.37 0.48
CA VAL A 205 -18.74 -4.49 -0.71
C VAL A 205 -18.48 -5.78 -1.50
N THR A 206 -17.27 -6.33 -1.45
CA THR A 206 -16.92 -7.53 -2.23
C THR A 206 -17.06 -8.84 -1.49
N ASN A 207 -16.99 -8.82 -0.15
CA ASN A 207 -17.20 -10.03 0.66
C ASN A 207 -18.67 -10.48 0.63
N ASP A 208 -19.60 -9.58 0.29
CA ASP A 208 -21.02 -9.90 0.04
C ASP A 208 -21.29 -10.41 -1.39
N LEU A 209 -20.28 -10.45 -2.27
CA LEU A 209 -20.42 -11.07 -3.60
C LEU A 209 -19.99 -12.54 -3.53
N PRO A 210 -20.84 -13.50 -3.94
CA PRO A 210 -20.42 -14.90 -4.02
C PRO A 210 -19.17 -14.98 -4.89
N VAL A 211 -18.13 -15.60 -4.35
CA VAL A 211 -16.91 -15.89 -5.10
C VAL A 211 -17.31 -16.82 -6.23
N TYR A 212 -17.68 -16.28 -7.39
CA TYR A 212 -17.81 -17.09 -8.59
C TYR A 212 -16.42 -17.69 -8.83
N PRO A 213 -16.26 -19.02 -8.72
CA PRO A 213 -15.00 -19.63 -9.07
C PRO A 213 -14.71 -19.20 -10.50
N LYS A 214 -13.52 -18.62 -10.72
CA LYS A 214 -12.99 -18.43 -12.07
C LYS A 214 -13.13 -19.79 -12.75
N ASN A 215 -14.12 -19.92 -13.62
CA ASN A 215 -14.07 -20.93 -14.65
C ASN A 215 -12.87 -20.52 -15.50
N LYS A 216 -11.69 -21.01 -15.12
CA LYS A 216 -10.53 -21.06 -16.00
C LYS A 216 -11.01 -21.93 -17.14
N SER A 217 -11.65 -21.29 -18.12
CA SER A 217 -12.04 -21.94 -19.34
C SER A 217 -10.76 -22.55 -19.92
N ASN A 218 -10.70 -23.87 -19.79
CA ASN A 218 -10.21 -24.75 -20.83
C ASN A 218 -8.77 -24.60 -21.33
N LYS A 219 -7.81 -24.25 -20.46
CA LYS A 219 -6.37 -24.34 -20.82
C LYS A 219 -5.50 -25.27 -19.97
N ARG A 220 -6.00 -25.80 -18.85
CA ARG A 220 -5.26 -26.78 -18.02
C ARG A 220 -5.72 -28.23 -18.18
N SER A 221 -6.98 -28.49 -18.56
CA SER A 221 -7.46 -29.87 -18.79
C SER A 221 -6.77 -30.56 -19.97
N THR A 222 -6.31 -29.81 -20.97
CA THR A 222 -5.57 -30.39 -22.11
C THR A 222 -4.18 -30.88 -21.70
N SER A 223 -3.53 -30.28 -20.69
CA SER A 223 -2.20 -30.73 -20.24
C SER A 223 -2.26 -32.03 -19.44
N TYR A 224 -3.31 -32.25 -18.64
CA TYR A 224 -3.49 -33.50 -17.91
C TYR A 224 -4.01 -34.62 -18.81
N LEU A 225 -4.91 -34.31 -19.74
CA LEU A 225 -5.32 -35.28 -20.76
C LEU A 225 -4.16 -35.63 -21.70
N PHE A 226 -3.31 -34.67 -22.09
CA PHE A 226 -2.15 -34.93 -22.92
C PHE A 226 -1.07 -35.71 -22.15
N SER A 227 -0.78 -35.36 -20.89
CA SER A 227 0.13 -36.14 -20.03
C SER A 227 -0.38 -37.56 -19.78
N TYR A 228 -1.68 -37.73 -19.51
CA TYR A 228 -2.30 -39.04 -19.30
C TYR A 228 -2.34 -39.85 -20.59
N LEU A 229 -2.72 -39.24 -21.73
CA LEU A 229 -2.70 -39.87 -23.06
C LEU A 229 -1.28 -40.22 -23.49
N THR A 230 -0.28 -39.39 -23.17
CA THR A 230 1.14 -39.66 -23.49
C THR A 230 1.70 -40.80 -22.63
N SER A 231 1.28 -40.88 -21.35
CA SER A 231 1.60 -42.02 -20.47
C SER A 231 0.90 -43.30 -20.92
N LEU A 232 -0.35 -43.21 -21.40
CA LEU A 232 -1.11 -44.34 -21.94
C LEU A 232 -0.58 -44.78 -23.29
N THR A 233 -0.14 -43.90 -24.18
CA THR A 233 0.50 -44.29 -25.44
C THR A 233 1.86 -44.93 -25.24
N ASN A 234 2.63 -44.50 -24.22
CA ASN A 234 3.90 -45.15 -23.87
C ASN A 234 3.70 -46.49 -23.14
N TYR A 235 2.59 -46.66 -22.43
CA TYR A 235 2.19 -47.93 -21.80
C TYR A 235 1.57 -48.90 -22.81
N LEU A 236 0.89 -48.40 -23.84
CA LEU A 236 0.31 -49.19 -24.93
C LEU A 236 1.31 -49.51 -26.05
N SER A 237 2.43 -48.79 -26.13
CA SER A 237 3.52 -49.10 -27.07
C SER A 237 4.48 -50.20 -26.57
N THR A 238 4.26 -50.71 -25.35
CA THR A 238 5.12 -51.71 -24.70
C THR A 238 4.53 -53.12 -24.67
N GLU A 239 3.29 -53.32 -25.13
CA GLU A 239 2.74 -54.66 -25.39
C GLU A 239 2.35 -54.80 -26.87
N GLU A 240 3.04 -55.70 -27.58
CA GLU A 240 2.63 -56.17 -28.90
C GLU A 240 1.26 -56.84 -28.81
N VAL A 241 0.21 -56.17 -29.28
CA VAL A 241 -1.13 -56.77 -29.42
C VAL A 241 -1.74 -56.42 -30.78
N ASP A 242 -2.21 -57.46 -31.47
CA ASP A 242 -2.66 -57.51 -32.86
C ASP A 242 -3.76 -56.51 -33.27
N ARG A 243 -3.67 -56.06 -34.52
CA ARG A 243 -4.46 -54.98 -35.14
C ARG A 243 -5.98 -55.25 -35.29
N GLU A 244 -6.50 -56.44 -34.99
CA GLU A 244 -7.94 -56.73 -35.11
C GLU A 244 -8.76 -56.37 -33.84
N SER A 245 -8.13 -56.19 -32.68
CA SER A 245 -8.82 -55.86 -31.41
C SER A 245 -9.16 -54.36 -31.25
N MET A 246 -8.51 -53.49 -32.03
CA MET A 246 -8.60 -52.03 -31.90
C MET A 246 -9.97 -51.46 -32.33
N SER A 247 -10.67 -52.12 -33.26
CA SER A 247 -11.99 -51.69 -33.75
C SER A 247 -13.07 -51.83 -32.67
N SER A 248 -13.03 -52.89 -31.87
CA SER A 248 -14.03 -53.16 -30.82
C SER A 248 -13.87 -52.25 -29.60
N HIS A 249 -12.66 -51.83 -29.27
CA HIS A 249 -12.39 -50.92 -28.14
C HIS A 249 -12.81 -49.46 -28.44
N VAL A 250 -12.70 -49.01 -29.69
CA VAL A 250 -13.20 -47.69 -30.11
C VAL A 250 -14.74 -47.64 -30.10
N TYR A 251 -15.40 -48.75 -30.45
CA TYR A 251 -16.86 -48.88 -30.32
C TYR A 251 -17.33 -48.87 -28.86
N LEU A 252 -16.60 -49.50 -27.94
CA LEU A 252 -16.91 -49.51 -26.50
C LEU A 252 -16.75 -48.14 -25.84
N LEU A 253 -15.70 -47.38 -26.18
CA LEU A 253 -15.48 -46.02 -25.67
C LEU A 253 -16.55 -45.04 -26.16
N LYS A 254 -16.99 -45.16 -27.42
CA LYS A 254 -18.07 -44.34 -27.98
C LYS A 254 -19.41 -44.63 -27.27
N ASN A 255 -19.68 -45.90 -26.95
CA ASN A 255 -20.85 -46.30 -26.17
C ASN A 255 -20.79 -45.85 -24.71
N GLN A 256 -19.62 -45.85 -24.05
CA GLN A 256 -19.51 -45.35 -22.67
C GLN A 256 -19.76 -43.84 -22.55
N ILE A 257 -19.35 -43.04 -23.54
CA ILE A 257 -19.62 -41.59 -23.58
C ILE A 257 -21.12 -41.33 -23.80
N ILE A 258 -21.79 -42.14 -24.61
CA ILE A 258 -23.24 -42.05 -24.84
C ILE A 258 -24.01 -42.47 -23.58
N ILE A 259 -23.58 -43.53 -22.90
CA ILE A 259 -24.16 -43.99 -21.62
C ILE A 259 -24.02 -42.90 -20.55
N LYS A 260 -22.87 -42.22 -20.45
CA LYS A 260 -22.67 -41.13 -19.49
C LYS A 260 -23.62 -39.94 -19.75
N ARG A 261 -23.87 -39.61 -21.03
CA ARG A 261 -24.84 -38.56 -21.42
C ARG A 261 -26.30 -38.96 -21.20
N LEU A 262 -26.63 -40.25 -21.28
CA LEU A 262 -27.97 -40.77 -21.01
C LEU A 262 -28.26 -40.81 -19.50
N ILE A 263 -27.27 -41.18 -18.69
CA ILE A 263 -27.35 -41.14 -17.22
C ILE A 263 -27.59 -39.71 -16.73
N ASP A 264 -26.86 -38.72 -17.24
CA ASP A 264 -27.09 -37.31 -16.88
C ASP A 264 -28.51 -36.82 -17.24
N LYS A 265 -29.06 -37.24 -18.40
CA LYS A 265 -30.43 -36.88 -18.78
C LYS A 265 -31.50 -37.57 -17.94
N GLN A 266 -31.27 -38.81 -17.52
CA GLN A 266 -32.21 -39.58 -16.70
C GLN A 266 -32.24 -39.06 -15.25
N ILE A 267 -31.07 -38.71 -14.71
CA ILE A 267 -30.93 -38.07 -13.39
C ILE A 267 -31.61 -36.69 -13.40
N VAL A 268 -31.39 -35.88 -14.44
CA VAL A 268 -32.05 -34.57 -14.58
C VAL A 268 -33.57 -34.71 -14.72
N LYS A 269 -34.07 -35.75 -15.40
CA LYS A 269 -35.50 -36.02 -15.53
C LYS A 269 -36.13 -36.55 -14.24
N GLN A 270 -35.42 -37.37 -13.47
CA GLN A 270 -35.86 -37.82 -12.14
C GLN A 270 -35.90 -36.67 -11.14
N LEU A 271 -34.87 -35.81 -11.14
CA LEU A 271 -34.82 -34.61 -10.30
C LEU A 271 -35.95 -33.64 -10.65
N LYS A 272 -36.25 -33.43 -11.94
CA LYS A 272 -37.35 -32.57 -12.37
C LYS A 272 -38.73 -33.11 -11.99
N ASN A 273 -38.94 -34.42 -12.10
CA ASN A 273 -40.18 -35.07 -11.68
C ASN A 273 -40.36 -35.11 -10.15
N GLN A 274 -39.27 -35.15 -9.38
CA GLN A 274 -39.33 -35.01 -7.92
C GLN A 274 -39.66 -33.56 -7.52
N LEU A 275 -39.11 -32.56 -8.23
CA LEU A 275 -39.38 -31.13 -8.02
C LEU A 275 -40.84 -30.73 -8.25
N GLU A 276 -41.52 -31.36 -9.22
CA GLU A 276 -42.94 -31.08 -9.53
C GLU A 276 -43.92 -31.68 -8.50
N SER A 277 -43.47 -32.55 -7.59
CA SER A 277 -44.34 -33.28 -6.66
C SER A 277 -44.45 -32.71 -5.24
N GLN A 278 -43.55 -31.81 -4.81
CA GLN A 278 -43.59 -31.15 -3.49
C GLN A 278 -42.93 -29.75 -3.52
N PRO A 279 -43.70 -28.67 -3.76
CA PRO A 279 -43.13 -27.34 -4.02
C PRO A 279 -42.50 -26.65 -2.79
N ASP A 280 -42.97 -26.91 -1.57
CA ASP A 280 -42.69 -25.99 -0.44
C ASP A 280 -41.79 -26.54 0.68
N ARG A 281 -41.29 -27.78 0.60
CA ARG A 281 -40.44 -28.36 1.67
C ARG A 281 -39.04 -28.81 1.26
N GLN A 282 -38.76 -28.95 -0.04
CA GLN A 282 -37.46 -29.40 -0.52
C GLN A 282 -36.55 -28.29 -1.04
N VAL A 283 -37.08 -27.11 -1.40
CA VAL A 283 -36.28 -26.02 -1.98
C VAL A 283 -35.20 -25.54 -1.00
N ASN A 284 -35.53 -25.35 0.28
CA ASN A 284 -34.54 -24.90 1.28
C ASN A 284 -33.47 -25.96 1.62
N THR A 285 -33.80 -27.24 1.55
CA THR A 285 -32.82 -28.33 1.77
C THR A 285 -31.96 -28.55 0.53
N LEU A 286 -32.54 -28.44 -0.67
CA LEU A 286 -31.81 -28.57 -1.93
C LEU A 286 -30.91 -27.36 -2.18
N ASP A 287 -31.33 -26.15 -1.81
CA ASP A 287 -30.50 -24.94 -1.89
C ASP A 287 -29.32 -25.03 -0.91
N ASN A 288 -29.53 -25.56 0.29
CA ASN A 288 -28.44 -25.82 1.25
C ASN A 288 -27.48 -26.92 0.77
N GLU A 289 -27.97 -27.99 0.14
CA GLU A 289 -27.14 -29.04 -0.45
C GLU A 289 -26.46 -28.59 -1.77
N LEU A 290 -27.08 -27.70 -2.55
CA LEU A 290 -26.46 -27.04 -3.71
C LEU A 290 -25.37 -26.07 -3.26
N ASP A 291 -25.61 -25.24 -2.24
CA ASP A 291 -24.60 -24.34 -1.69
C ASP A 291 -23.42 -25.14 -1.11
N GLN A 292 -23.68 -26.24 -0.39
CA GLN A 292 -22.61 -27.11 0.11
C GLN A 292 -21.83 -27.83 -0.99
N SER A 293 -22.45 -28.15 -2.12
CA SER A 293 -21.77 -28.82 -3.25
C SER A 293 -21.10 -27.86 -4.23
N ILE A 294 -21.54 -26.60 -4.30
CA ILE A 294 -20.93 -25.52 -5.11
C ILE A 294 -19.75 -24.86 -4.38
N TYR A 295 -19.74 -24.87 -3.04
CA TYR A 295 -18.62 -24.44 -2.21
C TYR A 295 -17.96 -25.61 -1.43
N PRO A 296 -17.42 -26.65 -2.10
CA PRO A 296 -16.69 -27.68 -1.40
C PRO A 296 -15.37 -27.06 -0.92
N ASN A 297 -15.34 -26.74 0.37
CA ASN A 297 -14.25 -26.08 1.08
C ASN A 297 -14.09 -24.59 0.74
N GLN A 298 -14.72 -23.72 1.56
CA GLN A 298 -13.92 -22.63 2.13
C GLN A 298 -12.62 -23.27 2.58
N LEU A 299 -11.51 -22.93 1.93
CA LEU A 299 -10.19 -23.42 2.30
C LEU A 299 -9.84 -22.77 3.65
N SER A 300 -10.48 -23.22 4.72
CA SER A 300 -10.04 -22.94 6.08
C SER A 300 -8.69 -23.62 6.17
N ILE A 301 -7.62 -22.83 6.03
CA ILE A 301 -6.27 -23.29 6.30
C ILE A 301 -6.29 -23.66 7.78
N GLN A 302 -6.52 -24.93 8.08
CA GLN A 302 -6.37 -25.43 9.43
C GLN A 302 -4.87 -25.46 9.69
N LEU A 303 -4.35 -24.39 10.30
CA LEU A 303 -2.98 -24.39 10.75
C LEU A 303 -2.82 -25.53 11.76
N THR A 304 -1.78 -26.35 11.56
CA THR A 304 -1.38 -27.32 12.56
C THR A 304 -0.86 -26.58 13.79
N TYR A 305 -0.95 -27.20 14.98
CA TYR A 305 -0.37 -26.59 16.19
C TYR A 305 1.11 -26.22 16.00
N LEU A 306 1.86 -27.03 15.24
CA LEU A 306 3.24 -26.73 14.86
C LEU A 306 3.34 -25.44 14.03
N SER A 307 2.49 -25.26 13.01
CA SER A 307 2.55 -24.05 12.19
C SER A 307 2.06 -22.80 12.94
N MET A 308 1.11 -22.93 13.87
CA MET A 308 0.72 -21.84 14.77
C MET A 308 1.88 -21.44 15.69
N CYS A 309 2.56 -22.41 16.32
CA CYS A 309 3.72 -22.15 17.15
C CYS A 309 4.86 -21.51 16.36
N LEU A 310 5.18 -22.03 15.16
CA LEU A 310 6.20 -21.47 14.29
C LEU A 310 5.86 -20.04 13.85
N LEU A 311 4.60 -19.77 13.51
CA LEU A 311 4.14 -18.44 13.14
C LEU A 311 4.28 -17.49 14.34
N ALA A 312 3.79 -17.86 15.52
CA ALA A 312 3.92 -17.07 16.73
C ALA A 312 5.39 -16.77 17.10
N ILE A 313 6.27 -17.77 16.98
CA ILE A 313 7.71 -17.60 17.20
C ILE A 313 8.29 -16.64 16.16
N SER A 314 7.96 -16.80 14.88
CA SER A 314 8.46 -15.91 13.82
C SER A 314 8.02 -14.47 14.01
N LEU A 315 6.74 -14.22 14.35
CA LEU A 315 6.24 -12.88 14.64
C LEU A 315 6.91 -12.29 15.88
N SER A 316 7.11 -13.09 16.93
CA SER A 316 7.81 -12.65 18.14
C SER A 316 9.27 -12.29 17.87
N ILE A 317 9.98 -13.10 17.07
CA ILE A 317 11.35 -12.82 16.64
C ILE A 317 11.39 -11.56 15.79
N SER A 318 10.51 -11.40 14.81
CA SER A 318 10.41 -10.19 13.99
C SER A 318 10.13 -8.95 14.84
N PHE A 319 9.22 -9.04 15.80
CA PHE A 319 8.92 -7.97 16.75
C PHE A 319 10.15 -7.57 17.56
N CYS A 320 10.85 -8.55 18.16
CA CYS A 320 12.08 -8.31 18.91
C CYS A 320 13.21 -7.73 18.05
N LEU A 321 13.39 -8.21 16.82
CA LEU A 321 14.41 -7.70 15.90
C LEU A 321 14.12 -6.26 15.46
N VAL A 322 12.87 -5.92 15.15
CA VAL A 322 12.48 -4.54 14.81
C VAL A 322 12.69 -3.62 15.99
N LEU A 323 12.32 -4.05 17.21
CA LEU A 323 12.59 -3.26 18.41
C LEU A 323 14.08 -3.08 18.64
N ALA A 324 14.88 -4.16 18.67
CA ALA A 324 16.32 -4.07 18.86
C ALA A 324 16.98 -3.17 17.80
N GLY A 325 16.67 -3.39 16.52
CA GLY A 325 17.18 -2.59 15.41
C GLY A 325 16.79 -1.12 15.48
N SER A 326 15.68 -0.76 16.13
CA SER A 326 15.29 0.64 16.30
C SER A 326 16.18 1.42 17.28
N PHE A 327 16.86 0.72 18.19
CA PHE A 327 17.84 1.31 19.12
C PHE A 327 19.26 1.34 18.54
N GLU A 328 19.54 0.51 17.53
CA GLU A 328 20.84 0.47 16.88
C GLU A 328 21.13 1.75 16.09
N GLN A 329 22.38 2.22 16.19
CA GLN A 329 22.85 3.38 15.46
C GLN A 329 22.87 3.07 13.97
N THR A 330 22.08 3.82 13.19
CA THR A 330 21.87 3.55 11.76
C THR A 330 22.46 4.65 10.87
N PHE A 331 22.57 5.87 11.39
CA PHE A 331 23.11 7.01 10.66
C PHE A 331 24.19 7.70 11.47
N GLU A 332 25.28 8.05 10.82
CA GLU A 332 26.41 8.77 11.40
C GLU A 332 26.65 10.03 10.58
N PHE A 333 26.79 11.16 11.28
CA PHE A 333 27.10 12.46 10.70
C PHE A 333 28.48 12.89 11.16
N ASP A 334 29.38 13.01 10.18
CA ASP A 334 30.76 13.46 10.35
C ASP A 334 30.87 14.90 9.82
N PHE A 335 30.97 15.87 10.74
CA PHE A 335 31.13 17.27 10.43
C PHE A 335 32.59 17.57 10.10
N LYS A 336 32.86 17.99 8.86
CA LYS A 336 34.22 18.30 8.38
C LYS A 336 34.46 19.81 8.23
N GLY A 337 35.72 20.15 7.96
CA GLY A 337 36.14 21.53 7.71
C GLY A 337 36.17 22.36 8.99
N LEU A 338 35.84 23.64 8.89
CA LEU A 338 35.89 24.56 10.03
C LEU A 338 34.91 24.16 11.13
N THR A 339 33.70 23.74 10.77
CA THR A 339 32.67 23.30 11.72
C THR A 339 33.15 22.08 12.51
N GLY A 340 33.71 21.07 11.83
CA GLY A 340 34.31 19.90 12.48
C GLY A 340 35.46 20.24 13.43
N LEU A 341 36.35 21.14 12.98
CA LEU A 341 37.48 21.58 13.80
C LEU A 341 37.04 22.33 15.07
N LEU A 342 35.95 23.10 14.98
CA LEU A 342 35.37 23.82 16.10
C LEU A 342 34.57 22.92 17.06
N LEU A 343 33.94 21.87 16.53
CA LEU A 343 33.22 20.87 17.34
C LEU A 343 34.18 19.92 18.08
N GLY A 344 35.38 19.69 17.54
CA GLY A 344 36.36 18.80 18.18
C GLY A 344 35.81 17.38 18.28
N ASP A 345 35.72 16.84 19.49
CA ASP A 345 35.23 15.48 19.74
C ASP A 345 33.72 15.31 19.45
N ASP A 346 32.96 16.41 19.36
CA ASP A 346 31.53 16.41 19.03
C ASP A 346 31.27 16.44 17.50
N SER A 347 32.32 16.27 16.67
CA SER A 347 32.19 16.31 15.21
C SER A 347 31.52 15.07 14.62
N ASP A 348 31.50 13.96 15.33
CA ASP A 348 30.90 12.69 14.89
C ASP A 348 29.68 12.35 15.74
N VAL A 349 28.49 12.40 15.15
CA VAL A 349 27.23 12.16 15.86
C VAL A 349 26.44 11.04 15.21
N SER A 350 26.13 10.01 16.00
CA SER A 350 25.39 8.83 15.57
C SER A 350 23.95 8.83 16.06
N TYR A 351 23.04 8.45 15.17
CA TYR A 351 21.60 8.45 15.38
C TYR A 351 21.00 7.06 15.14
N SER A 352 20.12 6.63 16.04
CA SER A 352 19.20 5.52 15.87
C SER A 352 17.80 6.05 15.57
N LEU A 353 16.88 5.15 15.20
CA LEU A 353 15.47 5.54 15.02
C LEU A 353 14.90 6.14 16.31
N VAL A 354 15.20 5.54 17.47
CA VAL A 354 14.70 6.05 18.74
C VAL A 354 15.38 7.37 19.14
N SER A 355 16.69 7.50 18.95
CA SER A 355 17.39 8.71 19.39
C SER A 355 16.95 9.97 18.62
N VAL A 356 16.69 9.87 17.32
CA VAL A 356 16.11 10.98 16.53
C VAL A 356 14.79 11.44 17.13
N GLY A 357 13.88 10.51 17.42
CA GLY A 357 12.59 10.84 18.00
C GLY A 357 12.69 11.49 19.38
N LEU A 358 13.66 11.10 20.21
CA LEU A 358 13.84 11.65 21.55
C LEU A 358 14.55 13.01 21.56
N LEU A 359 15.56 13.19 20.71
CA LEU A 359 16.39 14.39 20.66
C LEU A 359 15.70 15.54 19.90
N PHE A 360 14.87 15.21 18.92
CA PHE A 360 14.25 16.19 18.03
C PHE A 360 13.61 17.41 18.71
N PRO A 361 12.77 17.29 19.76
CA PRO A 361 12.17 18.46 20.40
C PRO A 361 13.22 19.38 21.04
N ALA A 362 14.29 18.81 21.62
CA ALA A 362 15.37 19.57 22.23
C ALA A 362 16.22 20.30 21.18
N SER A 363 16.32 19.75 19.97
CA SER A 363 17.03 20.34 18.83
C SER A 363 16.28 21.47 18.14
N ALA A 364 15.05 21.79 18.57
CA ALA A 364 14.23 22.84 17.98
C ALA A 364 14.31 24.15 18.79
N ASN A 365 14.15 25.28 18.09
CA ASN A 365 14.22 26.62 18.67
C ASN A 365 13.23 26.87 19.84
N GLU A 366 12.05 26.22 19.80
CA GLU A 366 11.03 26.32 20.86
C GLU A 366 10.66 24.91 21.37
N PRO A 367 11.46 24.29 22.26
CA PRO A 367 11.33 22.87 22.60
C PRO A 367 9.97 22.48 23.20
N ASN A 368 9.25 23.43 23.81
CA ASN A 368 7.95 23.21 24.45
C ASN A 368 6.75 23.52 23.54
N ASN A 369 6.95 23.59 22.22
CA ASN A 369 5.88 23.86 21.28
C ASN A 369 5.01 22.61 21.03
N TYR A 370 3.68 22.75 21.16
CA TYR A 370 2.71 21.67 20.92
C TYR A 370 2.89 21.00 19.55
N ALA A 371 3.24 21.77 18.51
CA ALA A 371 3.42 21.25 17.16
C ALA A 371 4.61 20.28 17.08
N LEU A 372 5.67 20.50 17.84
CA LEU A 372 6.83 19.60 17.91
C LEU A 372 6.48 18.28 18.60
N TYR A 373 5.74 18.33 19.72
CA TYR A 373 5.27 17.12 20.39
C TYR A 373 4.33 16.30 19.52
N TRP A 374 3.46 16.96 18.75
CA TRP A 374 2.62 16.27 17.77
C TRP A 374 3.47 15.57 16.69
N MET A 375 4.52 16.22 16.17
CA MET A 375 5.43 15.59 15.21
C MET A 375 6.21 14.43 15.83
N GLN A 376 6.72 14.58 17.05
CA GLN A 376 7.39 13.52 17.80
C GLN A 376 6.48 12.31 18.02
N TYR A 377 5.23 12.55 18.44
CA TYR A 377 4.25 11.48 18.60
C TYR A 377 3.95 10.79 17.26
N THR A 378 3.70 11.58 16.21
CA THR A 378 3.46 11.08 14.85
C THR A 378 4.65 10.27 14.36
N TYR A 379 5.87 10.70 14.67
CA TYR A 379 7.10 9.98 14.35
C TYR A 379 7.14 8.59 14.98
N PHE A 380 6.94 8.49 16.29
CA PHE A 380 6.95 7.18 16.95
C PHE A 380 5.80 6.28 16.48
N VAL A 381 4.62 6.84 16.23
CA VAL A 381 3.49 6.07 15.67
C VAL A 381 3.82 5.53 14.28
N LEU A 382 4.33 6.38 13.37
CA LEU A 382 4.58 5.99 11.99
C LEU A 382 5.86 5.16 11.82
N ALA A 383 6.90 5.43 12.61
CA ALA A 383 8.21 4.78 12.47
C ALA A 383 8.36 3.52 13.32
N LEU A 384 7.77 3.46 14.53
CA LEU A 384 7.83 2.28 15.41
C LEU A 384 6.53 1.49 15.40
N ALA A 385 5.38 2.13 15.66
CA ALA A 385 4.14 1.37 15.85
C ALA A 385 3.61 0.75 14.54
N MET A 386 3.72 1.46 13.42
CA MET A 386 3.21 0.98 12.13
C MET A 386 3.92 -0.28 11.61
N PRO A 387 5.27 -0.39 11.60
CA PRO A 387 5.93 -1.65 11.25
C PRO A 387 5.53 -2.80 12.16
N LEU A 388 5.35 -2.54 13.47
CA LEU A 388 4.97 -3.56 14.44
C LEU A 388 3.51 -4.02 14.26
N GLY A 389 2.59 -3.13 13.86
CA GLY A 389 1.20 -3.49 13.56
C GLY A 389 0.99 -4.26 12.25
N LEU A 390 2.05 -4.47 11.46
CA LEU A 390 2.05 -5.26 10.23
C LEU A 390 2.56 -6.70 10.41
N ILE A 391 3.24 -6.94 11.53
CA ILE A 391 3.68 -8.25 12.02
C ILE A 391 2.48 -8.84 12.78
#